data_AF-A0A914QLF0-F1
#
_entry.id   AF-A0A914QLF0-F1
#
_cell.length_a   1.000
_cell.length_b   1.000
_cell.length_c   1.000
_cell.angle_alpha   90.00
_cell.angle_beta   90.00
_cell.angle_gamma   90.00
#
_symmetry.space_group_name_H-M   'P 1'
#
loop_
_entity.id
_entity.type
_entity.pdbx_description
1 polymer ?
#
loop_
_entity_poly.entity_id
_entity_poly.type
_entity_poly.pdbx_seq_one_letter_code
_entity_poly.pdbx_strand_id
1 'polypeptide(L)'
;MFDFNQCNPKICTGRKLERLNLIESMPLASKFHGVLLSPLGKETISAKDRQLILDSGLGVVDCSWNEVDRTPVARIKANEHRLLPYLIAANSVNYGRPCKLTCAEALAAGLNFYQ
;
A
#
# COMPACT_ATOMS: atom_id res chain seq x y z
N MET A 1 2.89 4.95 5.28
CA MET A 1 2.92 3.47 5.29
C MET A 1 2.51 2.97 6.66
N PHE A 2 1.68 1.94 6.72
CA PHE A 2 1.36 1.26 7.98
C PHE A 2 2.15 -0.05 8.04
N ASP A 3 3.13 -0.13 8.94
CA ASP A 3 4.02 -1.28 9.07
C ASP A 3 3.59 -2.20 10.22
N PHE A 4 3.41 -3.48 9.93
CA PHE A 4 3.13 -4.53 10.91
C PHE A 4 4.39 -5.22 11.47
N ASN A 5 5.59 -4.78 11.07
CA ASN A 5 6.89 -5.33 11.45
C ASN A 5 7.07 -6.83 11.13
N GLN A 6 6.41 -7.29 10.06
CA GLN A 6 6.44 -8.70 9.63
C GLN A 6 7.46 -8.97 8.52
N CYS A 7 8.00 -7.93 7.90
CA CYS A 7 8.92 -8.03 6.77
C CYS A 7 10.38 -7.83 7.22
N ASN A 8 11.33 -8.46 6.51
CA ASN A 8 12.74 -8.20 6.73
C ASN A 8 13.09 -6.76 6.29
N PRO A 9 13.56 -5.88 7.20
CA PRO A 9 13.77 -4.45 6.90
C PRO A 9 14.84 -4.21 5.82
N LYS A 10 15.76 -5.16 5.60
CA LYS A 10 16.81 -5.03 4.58
C LYS A 10 16.27 -5.17 3.16
N ILE A 11 15.19 -5.95 2.98
CA ILE A 11 14.62 -6.32 1.67
C ILE A 11 13.30 -5.60 1.42
N CYS A 12 12.59 -5.18 2.48
CA CYS A 12 11.32 -4.46 2.34
C CYS A 12 11.47 -3.18 1.53
N THR A 13 10.72 -3.09 0.43
CA THR A 13 10.71 -1.90 -0.43
C THR A 13 10.02 -0.72 0.24
N GLY A 14 9.03 -0.95 1.11
CA GLY A 14 8.41 0.09 1.93
C GLY A 14 9.43 0.79 2.83
N ARG A 15 10.21 0.03 3.61
CA ARG A 15 11.31 0.59 4.41
C ARG A 15 12.46 1.16 3.60
N LYS A 16 12.66 0.69 2.35
CA LYS A 16 13.61 1.33 1.43
C LYS A 16 13.14 2.73 1.02
N LEU A 17 11.85 2.89 0.70
CA LEU A 17 11.25 4.20 0.38
C LEU A 17 11.29 5.15 1.58
N GLU A 18 11.04 4.65 2.79
CA GLU A 18 11.16 5.42 4.03
C GLU A 18 12.59 5.95 4.22
N ARG A 19 13.61 5.08 4.06
CA ARG A 19 15.03 5.49 4.12
C ARG A 19 15.42 6.52 3.07
N LEU A 20 14.72 6.57 1.95
CA LEU A 20 14.90 7.57 0.89
C LEU A 20 14.08 8.85 1.13
N ASN A 21 13.38 8.97 2.26
CA ASN A 21 12.49 10.08 2.60
C ASN A 21 11.37 10.31 1.57
N LEU A 22 10.92 9.24 0.90
CA LEU A 22 9.83 9.31 -0.09
C LEU A 22 8.46 9.01 0.54
N ILE A 23 8.43 8.33 1.68
CA ILE A 23 7.23 8.01 2.44
C ILE A 23 7.51 8.09 3.93
N GLU A 24 6.46 8.31 4.71
CA GLU A 24 6.53 8.27 6.18
C GLU A 24 5.81 7.03 6.71
N SER A 25 6.33 6.43 7.79
CA SER A 25 5.62 5.40 8.54
C SER A 25 4.67 6.01 9.56
N MET A 26 3.45 5.46 9.61
CA MET A 26 2.38 5.91 10.48
C MET A 26 2.10 4.85 11.55
N PRO A 27 1.87 5.25 12.81
CA PRO A 27 1.44 4.32 13.86
C PRO A 27 0.10 3.65 13.48
N LEU A 28 -0.06 2.36 13.78
CA LEU A 28 -1.30 1.61 13.48
C LEU A 28 -2.56 2.21 14.13
N ALA A 29 -2.41 2.95 15.24
CA ALA A 29 -3.51 3.61 15.92
C ALA A 29 -3.96 4.93 15.26
N SER A 30 -3.11 5.50 14.40
CA SER A 30 -3.38 6.77 13.73
C SER A 30 -4.44 6.61 12.65
N LYS A 31 -5.31 7.62 12.52
CA LYS A 31 -6.30 7.67 11.44
C LYS A 31 -5.63 8.19 10.17
N PHE A 32 -5.85 7.49 9.06
CA PHE A 32 -5.48 7.95 7.73
C PHE A 32 -6.68 8.58 7.04
N HIS A 33 -6.49 9.79 6.52
CA HIS A 33 -7.55 10.57 5.88
C HIS A 33 -7.56 10.45 4.36
N GLY A 34 -6.43 10.06 3.76
CA GLY A 34 -6.32 9.83 2.32
C GLY A 34 -6.76 8.44 1.88
N VAL A 35 -6.32 8.05 0.69
CA VAL A 35 -6.64 6.75 0.09
C VAL A 35 -5.65 5.70 0.55
N LEU A 36 -6.12 4.64 1.20
CA LEU A 36 -5.31 3.53 1.65
C LEU A 36 -5.41 2.34 0.68
N LEU A 37 -4.29 1.98 0.06
CA LEU A 37 -4.16 0.74 -0.70
C LEU A 37 -4.14 -0.44 0.28
N SER A 38 -5.20 -1.24 0.26
CA SER A 38 -5.44 -2.28 1.25
C SER A 38 -6.33 -3.38 0.68
N PRO A 39 -6.14 -4.65 1.08
CA PRO A 39 -7.03 -5.75 0.68
C PRO A 39 -8.47 -5.58 1.16
N LEU A 40 -8.74 -4.64 2.07
CA LEU A 40 -10.09 -4.30 2.53
C LEU A 40 -10.86 -3.38 1.56
N GLY A 41 -10.21 -2.89 0.51
CA GLY A 41 -10.86 -2.08 -0.51
C GLY A 41 -11.96 -2.85 -1.22
N LYS A 42 -13.06 -2.17 -1.55
CA LYS A 42 -14.16 -2.72 -2.35
C LYS A 42 -14.11 -2.26 -3.81
N GLU A 43 -13.48 -1.12 -4.04
CA GLU A 43 -13.35 -0.49 -5.34
C GLU A 43 -11.87 -0.37 -5.71
N THR A 44 -11.56 -0.46 -7.00
CA THR A 44 -10.21 -0.21 -7.49
C THR A 44 -9.95 1.29 -7.54
N ILE A 45 -8.70 1.70 -7.28
CA ILE A 45 -8.28 3.08 -7.43
C ILE A 45 -8.58 3.60 -8.85
N SER A 46 -9.04 4.84 -8.94
CA SER A 46 -9.39 5.49 -10.22
C SER A 46 -9.19 7.00 -10.16
N ALA A 47 -9.39 7.69 -11.28
CA ALA A 47 -9.35 9.16 -11.35
C ALA A 47 -10.30 9.88 -10.38
N LYS A 48 -11.34 9.20 -9.86
CA LYS A 48 -12.24 9.75 -8.84
C LYS A 48 -11.52 10.02 -7.51
N ASP A 49 -10.46 9.27 -7.24
CA ASP A 49 -9.68 9.35 -6.01
C ASP A 49 -8.65 10.50 -6.05
N ARG A 50 -8.50 11.17 -7.20
CA ARG A 50 -7.46 12.17 -7.45
C ARG A 50 -7.44 13.29 -6.43
N GLN A 51 -8.60 13.91 -6.20
CA GLN A 51 -8.69 15.06 -5.31
C GLN A 51 -8.31 14.66 -3.87
N LEU A 52 -8.80 13.51 -3.41
CA LEU A 52 -8.50 13.02 -2.08
C LEU A 52 -7.02 12.65 -1.90
N ILE A 53 -6.39 12.09 -2.93
CA ILE A 53 -4.95 11.77 -2.90
C ILE A 53 -4.11 13.05 -2.86
N LEU A 54 -4.50 14.10 -3.58
CA LEU A 54 -3.80 15.39 -3.52
C LEU A 54 -3.98 16.09 -2.16
N ASP A 55 -5.18 16.03 -1.58
CA ASP A 55 -5.48 16.74 -0.34
C ASP A 55 -4.99 15.99 0.91
N SER A 56 -5.02 14.66 0.90
CA SER A 56 -4.82 13.81 2.09
C SER A 56 -3.82 12.67 1.90
N GLY A 57 -3.26 12.50 0.70
CA GLY A 57 -2.19 11.55 0.40
C GLY A 57 -2.64 10.13 0.02
N LEU A 58 -1.65 9.32 -0.35
CA LEU A 58 -1.79 7.90 -0.70
C LEU A 58 -1.04 7.04 0.33
N GLY A 59 -1.72 6.05 0.88
CA GLY A 59 -1.20 5.12 1.87
C GLY A 59 -1.05 3.70 1.32
N VAL A 60 -0.17 2.92 1.95
CA VAL A 60 -0.02 1.48 1.70
C VAL A 60 0.17 0.75 3.03
N VAL A 61 -0.27 -0.50 3.08
CA VAL A 61 -0.07 -1.42 4.20
C VAL A 61 1.12 -2.33 3.92
N ASP A 62 2.15 -2.29 4.77
CA ASP A 62 3.30 -3.19 4.69
C ASP A 62 3.05 -4.41 5.58
N CYS A 63 2.84 -5.56 4.93
CA CYS A 63 2.67 -6.85 5.59
C CYS A 63 3.29 -7.96 4.75
N SER A 64 3.65 -9.07 5.40
CA SER A 64 4.22 -10.22 4.69
C SER A 64 3.12 -10.93 3.90
N TRP A 65 3.41 -11.28 2.64
CA TRP A 65 2.49 -12.09 1.82
C TRP A 65 2.10 -13.43 2.45
N ASN A 66 2.94 -13.98 3.34
CA ASN A 66 2.68 -15.23 4.05
C ASN A 66 1.67 -15.06 5.20
N GLU A 67 1.49 -13.83 5.68
CA GLU A 67 0.66 -13.51 6.84
C GLU A 67 -0.47 -12.55 6.48
N VAL A 68 -0.72 -12.27 5.19
CA VAL A 68 -1.77 -11.34 4.73
C VAL A 68 -3.13 -11.69 5.32
N ASP A 69 -3.51 -12.98 5.33
CA ASP A 69 -4.81 -13.43 5.82
C ASP A 69 -4.94 -13.35 7.36
N ARG A 70 -3.80 -13.34 8.06
CA ARG A 70 -3.72 -13.28 9.54
C ARG A 70 -3.43 -11.88 10.05
N THR A 71 -3.00 -10.98 9.17
CA THR A 71 -2.65 -9.62 9.53
C THR A 71 -3.92 -8.86 9.80
N PRO A 72 -4.07 -8.24 10.99
CA PRO A 72 -5.29 -7.54 11.36
C PRO A 72 -5.32 -6.15 10.69
N VAL A 73 -5.41 -6.11 9.36
CA VAL A 73 -5.45 -4.89 8.54
C VAL A 73 -6.63 -3.99 8.96
N ALA A 74 -7.71 -4.59 9.48
CA ALA A 74 -8.86 -3.89 10.04
C ALA A 74 -8.54 -3.01 11.27
N ARG A 75 -7.35 -3.16 11.88
CA ARG A 75 -6.89 -2.25 12.95
C ARG A 75 -6.54 -0.86 12.42
N ILE A 76 -6.20 -0.75 11.13
CA ILE A 76 -5.87 0.53 10.51
C ILE A 76 -7.17 1.29 10.28
N LYS A 77 -7.25 2.50 10.83
CA LYS A 77 -8.40 3.38 10.65
C LYS A 77 -8.18 4.23 9.40
N ALA A 78 -8.73 3.80 8.27
CA ALA A 78 -8.85 4.65 7.08
C ALA A 78 -10.32 4.69 6.65
N ASN A 79 -10.77 5.84 6.14
CA ASN A 79 -12.12 5.94 5.60
C ASN A 79 -12.19 5.35 4.18
N GLU A 80 -11.16 5.62 3.37
CA GLU A 80 -11.13 5.27 1.96
C GLU A 80 -10.11 4.17 1.69
N HIS A 81 -10.61 2.94 1.54
CA HIS A 81 -9.81 1.79 1.13
C HIS A 81 -10.00 1.53 -0.37
N ARG A 82 -8.90 1.32 -1.09
CA ARG A 82 -8.92 0.97 -2.51
C ARG A 82 -8.06 -0.26 -2.80
N LEU A 83 -8.54 -1.06 -3.74
CA LEU A 83 -7.77 -2.12 -4.37
C LEU A 83 -6.95 -1.53 -5.53
N LEU A 84 -5.88 -2.23 -5.90
CA LEU A 84 -5.23 -1.98 -7.18
C LEU A 84 -5.94 -2.79 -8.28
N PRO A 85 -5.95 -2.28 -9.53
CA PRO A 85 -6.40 -3.08 -10.67
C PRO A 85 -5.53 -4.34 -10.84
N TYR A 86 -5.97 -5.24 -11.71
CA TYR A 86 -5.18 -6.43 -12.03
C TYR A 86 -3.82 -6.02 -12.62
N LEU A 87 -2.76 -6.36 -11.90
CA LEU A 87 -1.39 -6.01 -12.25
C LEU A 87 -0.48 -7.22 -12.04
N ILE A 88 0.53 -7.33 -12.89
CA ILE A 88 1.55 -8.36 -12.78
C ILE A 88 2.78 -7.78 -12.10
N ALA A 89 3.32 -8.50 -11.13
CA ALA A 89 4.53 -8.11 -10.42
C ALA A 89 5.77 -8.14 -11.33
N ALA A 90 6.57 -7.09 -11.25
CA ALA A 90 7.86 -6.93 -11.92
C ALA A 90 9.06 -7.07 -10.95
N ASN A 91 8.81 -7.19 -9.64
CA ASN A 91 9.83 -7.46 -8.65
C ASN A 91 10.47 -8.84 -8.80
N SER A 92 11.71 -9.00 -8.33
CA SER A 92 12.50 -10.23 -8.48
C SER A 92 11.94 -11.45 -7.73
N VAL A 93 11.14 -11.25 -6.69
CA VAL A 93 10.65 -12.35 -5.82
C VAL A 93 9.37 -12.97 -6.40
N ASN A 94 8.48 -12.14 -6.94
CA ASN A 94 7.17 -12.53 -7.45
C ASN A 94 7.01 -12.23 -8.94
N TYR A 95 8.11 -12.13 -9.69
CA TYR A 95 8.10 -11.79 -11.10
C TYR A 95 7.07 -12.64 -11.87
N GLY A 96 6.20 -11.98 -12.64
CA GLY A 96 5.17 -12.64 -13.45
C GLY A 96 3.94 -13.10 -12.66
N ARG A 97 3.90 -12.94 -11.33
CA ARG A 97 2.74 -13.33 -10.52
C ARG A 97 1.70 -12.20 -10.42
N PRO A 98 0.41 -12.50 -10.57
CA PRO A 98 -0.65 -11.50 -10.49
C PRO A 98 -0.86 -11.01 -9.06
N CYS A 99 -1.09 -9.70 -8.92
CA CYS A 99 -1.44 -9.02 -7.68
C CYS A 99 -0.46 -9.21 -6.51
N LYS A 100 0.74 -9.76 -6.75
CA LYS A 100 1.81 -9.97 -5.75
C LYS A 100 2.85 -8.85 -5.79
N LEU A 101 2.35 -7.61 -5.77
CA LEU A 101 3.15 -6.39 -5.85
C LEU A 101 3.89 -6.14 -4.53
N THR A 102 5.02 -5.44 -4.62
CA THR A 102 5.70 -4.85 -3.47
C THR A 102 5.06 -3.50 -3.11
N CYS A 103 5.34 -2.97 -1.91
CA CYS A 103 4.85 -1.66 -1.48
C CYS A 103 5.24 -0.53 -2.45
N ALA A 104 6.45 -0.58 -3.02
CA ALA A 104 6.89 0.37 -4.03
C ALA A 104 6.13 0.26 -5.35
N GLU A 105 5.91 -0.95 -5.86
CA GLU A 105 5.09 -1.16 -7.07
C GLU A 105 3.64 -0.74 -6.84
N ALA A 106 3.09 -1.03 -5.66
CA ALA A 106 1.74 -0.67 -5.28
C ALA A 106 1.54 0.85 -5.24
N LEU A 107 2.46 1.59 -4.61
CA LEU A 107 2.45 3.05 -4.59
C LEU A 107 2.63 3.63 -5.99
N ALA A 108 3.57 3.11 -6.79
CA ALA A 108 3.79 3.56 -8.15
C ALA A 108 2.54 3.34 -9.03
N ALA A 109 1.88 2.20 -8.90
CA ALA A 109 0.62 1.92 -9.58
C ALA A 109 -0.49 2.88 -9.11
N GLY A 110 -0.63 3.07 -7.80
CA GLY A 110 -1.61 4.03 -7.27
C GLY A 110 -1.37 5.45 -7.78
N LEU A 111 -0.10 5.86 -7.91
CA LEU A 111 0.31 7.14 -8.50
C LEU A 111 0.13 7.23 -10.03
N ASN A 112 -0.06 6.11 -10.71
CA ASN A 112 -0.34 6.11 -12.15
C ASN A 112 -1.85 6.18 -12.42
N PHE A 113 -2.64 5.38 -11.69
CA PHE A 113 -4.07 5.21 -11.94
C PHE A 113 -4.98 6.28 -11.30
N TYR A 114 -4.45 7.15 -10.43
CA TYR A 114 -5.20 8.29 -9.89
C TYR A 114 -5.28 9.50 -10.83
N GLN A 115 -4.57 9.47 -11.96
CA GLN A 115 -4.48 10.60 -12.90
C GLN A 115 -5.76 10.79 -13.71
#